data_AF-A0A1L8MLP1-F1
#
_entry.id   AF-A0A1L8MLP1-F1
#
_cell.length_a   1.000
_cell.length_b   1.000
_cell.length_c   1.000
_cell.angle_alpha   90.00
_cell.angle_beta   90.00
_cell.angle_gamma   90.00
#
_symmetry.space_group_name_H-M   'P 1'
#
loop_
_entity.id
_entity.type
_entity.pdbx_description
1 polymer ?
#
loop_
_entity_poly.entity_id
_entity_poly.type
_entity_poly.pdbx_seq_one_letter_code
_entity_poly.pdbx_strand_id
1 'polypeptide(L)'
;MISYEKVRQSLKTSNIVIIVLNSLLTIVSAFGLVSLLLIVNNKEVMDQLGSEQRAVMQEAVTPFSLFISTVGLALMIAIIVLTVMNQSKIKKALEVSYMPYYLGFALSLLNIISTLLTTPSIIGAIIQLLLLTLYFFAYQKARTLNNKDQDLEQEDDQTIE
;
A
#
# COMPACT_ATOMS: atom_id res chain seq x y z
N MET A 1 24.66 -17.45 -11.05
CA MET A 1 25.17 -16.57 -9.97
C MET A 1 24.19 -15.41 -9.80
N ILE A 2 23.56 -15.28 -8.62
CA ILE A 2 22.62 -14.18 -8.35
C ILE A 2 23.42 -12.90 -8.16
N SER A 3 23.14 -11.87 -8.95
CA SER A 3 23.79 -10.56 -8.79
C SER A 3 23.05 -9.76 -7.72
N TYR A 4 23.55 -9.80 -6.49
CA TYR A 4 22.95 -9.11 -5.35
C TYR A 4 22.86 -7.60 -5.52
N GLU A 5 23.77 -6.98 -6.28
CA GLU A 5 23.67 -5.56 -6.61
C GLU A 5 22.47 -5.28 -7.51
N LYS A 6 22.18 -6.17 -8.47
CA LYS A 6 20.96 -6.07 -9.29
C LYS A 6 19.70 -6.27 -8.46
N VAL A 7 19.71 -7.20 -7.50
CA VAL A 7 18.58 -7.39 -6.55
C VAL A 7 18.36 -6.13 -5.73
N ARG A 8 19.42 -5.55 -5.18
CA ARG A 8 19.40 -4.31 -4.40
C ARG A 8 18.87 -3.13 -5.21
N GLN A 9 19.43 -2.88 -6.40
CA GLN A 9 18.98 -1.81 -7.28
C GLN A 9 17.51 -1.98 -7.64
N SER A 10 17.09 -3.21 -7.92
CA SER A 10 15.71 -3.45 -8.29
C SER A 10 14.75 -3.30 -7.11
N LEU A 11 15.15 -3.68 -5.89
CA LEU A 11 14.37 -3.39 -4.68
C LEU A 11 14.25 -1.89 -4.42
N LYS A 12 15.34 -1.11 -4.63
CA LYS A 12 15.29 0.36 -4.57
C LYS A 12 14.25 0.92 -5.53
N THR A 13 14.20 0.42 -6.77
CA THR A 13 13.20 0.84 -7.76
C THR A 13 11.78 0.47 -7.34
N SER A 14 11.56 -0.77 -6.90
CA SER A 14 10.23 -1.21 -6.44
C SER A 14 9.74 -0.36 -5.27
N ASN A 15 10.61 -0.06 -4.31
CA ASN A 15 10.26 0.80 -3.16
C ASN A 15 9.89 2.22 -3.60
N ILE A 16 10.60 2.80 -4.56
CA ILE A 16 10.24 4.11 -5.11
C ILE A 16 8.86 4.06 -5.78
N VAL A 17 8.59 3.03 -6.58
CA VAL A 17 7.27 2.87 -7.22
C VAL A 17 6.16 2.73 -6.16
N ILE A 18 6.38 1.91 -5.13
CA ILE A 18 5.44 1.75 -4.01
C ILE A 18 5.17 3.10 -3.33
N ILE A 19 6.21 3.89 -3.05
CA ILE A 19 6.09 5.21 -2.43
C ILE A 19 5.25 6.14 -3.31
N VAL A 20 5.57 6.23 -4.61
CA VAL A 20 4.86 7.12 -5.53
C VAL A 20 3.39 6.74 -5.66
N LEU A 21 3.10 5.45 -5.90
CA LEU A 21 1.72 4.98 -6.04
C LEU A 21 0.91 5.18 -4.77
N ASN A 22 1.44 4.82 -3.59
CA ASN A 22 0.73 5.03 -2.34
C ASN A 22 0.56 6.52 -2.02
N SER A 23 1.51 7.38 -2.38
CA SER A 23 1.38 8.83 -2.18
C SER A 23 0.23 9.40 -3.01
N LEU A 24 0.14 9.02 -4.29
CA LEU A 24 -0.96 9.41 -5.17
C LEU A 24 -2.30 8.91 -4.65
N LEU A 25 -2.38 7.63 -4.27
CA LEU A 25 -3.60 7.05 -3.70
C LEU A 25 -4.01 7.71 -2.39
N THR A 26 -3.04 8.04 -1.53
CA THR A 26 -3.29 8.75 -0.26
C THR A 26 -3.89 10.12 -0.53
N ILE A 27 -3.34 10.89 -1.47
CA ILE A 27 -3.86 12.21 -1.84
C ILE A 27 -5.29 12.09 -2.36
N VAL A 28 -5.52 11.22 -3.35
CA VAL A 28 -6.86 11.00 -3.92
C VAL A 28 -7.87 10.57 -2.86
N SER A 29 -7.47 9.67 -1.96
CA SER A 29 -8.34 9.17 -0.89
C SER A 29 -8.64 10.24 0.16
N ALA A 30 -7.66 11.06 0.53
CA ALA A 30 -7.85 12.18 1.45
C ALA A 30 -8.84 13.20 0.87
N PHE A 31 -8.65 13.61 -0.39
CA PHE A 31 -9.57 14.50 -1.07
C PHE A 31 -10.98 13.90 -1.18
N GLY A 32 -11.09 12.62 -1.54
CA GLY A 32 -12.37 11.93 -1.62
C GLY A 32 -13.12 11.91 -0.29
N LEU A 33 -12.42 11.55 0.79
CA LEU A 33 -13.01 11.47 2.14
C LEU A 33 -13.43 12.85 2.66
N VAL A 34 -12.59 13.87 2.50
CA VAL A 34 -12.92 15.24 2.92
C VAL A 34 -14.10 15.79 2.12
N SER A 35 -14.11 15.59 0.80
CA SER A 35 -15.21 16.05 -0.06
C SER A 35 -16.53 15.38 0.33
N LEU A 36 -16.50 14.07 0.59
CA LEU A 36 -17.67 13.31 1.03
C LEU A 36 -18.23 13.87 2.34
N LEU A 37 -17.36 14.12 3.34
CA LEU A 37 -17.78 14.68 4.63
C LEU A 37 -18.34 16.10 4.49
N LEU A 38 -17.79 16.93 3.61
CA LEU A 38 -18.31 18.28 3.37
C LEU A 38 -19.69 18.25 2.72
N ILE A 39 -19.93 17.35 1.76
CA ILE A 39 -21.21 17.20 1.07
C ILE A 39 -22.28 16.70 2.05
N VAL A 40 -21.99 15.63 2.80
CA VAL A 40 -22.97 14.98 3.69
C VAL A 40 -23.38 15.89 4.85
N ASN A 41 -22.46 16.72 5.35
CA ASN A 41 -22.74 17.63 6.46
C ASN A 41 -23.35 18.97 6.00
N ASN A 42 -23.48 19.22 4.70
CA ASN A 42 -24.03 20.47 4.17
C ASN A 42 -25.40 20.23 3.50
N LYS A 43 -26.47 20.62 4.19
CA LYS A 43 -27.85 20.48 3.68
C LYS A 43 -28.08 21.23 2.37
N GLU A 44 -27.48 22.41 2.20
CA GLU A 44 -27.65 23.21 0.99
C GLU A 44 -27.05 22.52 -0.24
N VAL A 45 -25.85 21.94 -0.08
CA VAL A 45 -25.19 21.16 -1.14
C VAL A 45 -25.96 19.87 -1.41
N MET A 46 -26.42 19.19 -0.36
CA MET A 46 -27.21 17.97 -0.50
C MET A 46 -28.56 18.24 -1.18
N ASP A 47 -29.14 19.41 -0.95
CA ASP A 47 -30.40 19.85 -1.56
C ASP A 47 -30.25 20.25 -3.04
N GLN A 48 -29.03 20.50 -3.51
CA GLN A 48 -28.72 20.72 -4.92
C GLN A 48 -28.54 19.42 -5.71
N LEU A 49 -28.33 18.29 -5.02
CA LEU A 49 -28.21 16.97 -5.68
C LEU A 49 -29.58 16.44 -6.12
N GLY A 50 -29.63 15.78 -7.27
CA GLY A 50 -30.81 15.04 -7.73
C GLY A 50 -31.15 13.89 -6.78
N SER A 51 -32.40 13.43 -6.81
CA SER A 51 -32.90 12.36 -5.93
C SER A 51 -32.07 11.07 -6.02
N GLU A 52 -31.64 10.70 -7.22
CA GLU A 52 -30.79 9.54 -7.48
C GLU A 52 -29.39 9.70 -6.86
N GLN A 53 -28.76 10.86 -7.03
CA GLN A 53 -27.43 11.14 -6.45
C GLN A 53 -27.48 11.21 -4.93
N ARG A 54 -28.59 11.71 -4.35
CA ARG A 54 -28.78 11.69 -2.89
C ARG A 54 -28.88 10.28 -2.34
N ALA A 55 -29.65 9.41 -3.01
CA ALA A 55 -29.80 8.02 -2.59
C ALA A 55 -28.44 7.29 -2.61
N VAL A 56 -27.66 7.44 -3.69
CA VAL A 56 -26.32 6.87 -3.80
C VAL A 56 -25.40 7.39 -2.69
N MET A 57 -25.44 8.70 -2.38
CA MET A 57 -24.60 9.27 -1.32
C MET A 57 -24.99 8.75 0.07
N GLN A 58 -26.30 8.61 0.34
CA GLN A 58 -26.79 8.09 1.61
C GLN A 58 -26.42 6.62 1.84
N GLU A 59 -26.42 5.81 0.78
CA GLU A 59 -25.97 4.42 0.85
C GLU A 59 -24.43 4.30 0.95
N ALA A 60 -23.70 5.19 0.27
CA ALA A 60 -22.24 5.17 0.29
C ALA A 60 -21.65 5.61 1.64
N VAL A 61 -22.35 6.48 2.38
CA VAL A 61 -21.87 7.08 3.63
C VAL A 61 -22.45 6.35 4.82
N THR A 62 -21.80 5.27 5.20
CA THR A 62 -22.08 4.55 6.44
C THR A 62 -20.95 4.76 7.45
N PRO A 63 -21.20 4.66 8.77
CA PRO A 63 -20.14 4.70 9.76
C PRO A 63 -19.04 3.66 9.47
N PHE A 64 -19.43 2.50 8.93
CA PHE A 64 -18.50 1.44 8.55
C PHE A 64 -17.66 1.81 7.32
N SER A 65 -18.25 2.39 6.26
CA SER A 65 -17.48 2.79 5.07
C SER A 65 -16.47 3.91 5.38
N LEU A 66 -16.83 4.85 6.26
CA LEU A 66 -15.93 5.89 6.75
C LEU A 66 -14.78 5.31 7.58
N PHE A 67 -15.06 4.32 8.43
CA PHE A 67 -14.04 3.61 9.19
C PHE A 67 -13.05 2.90 8.28
N ILE A 68 -13.53 2.10 7.32
CA ILE A 68 -12.68 1.38 6.35
C ILE A 68 -11.82 2.35 5.55
N SER A 69 -12.40 3.46 5.09
CA SER A 69 -11.67 4.49 4.33
C SER A 69 -10.56 5.13 5.16
N THR A 70 -10.83 5.41 6.43
CA THR A 70 -9.84 6.01 7.35
C THR A 70 -8.71 5.02 7.66
N VAL A 71 -9.04 3.75 7.92
CA VAL A 71 -8.05 2.68 8.13
C VAL A 71 -7.18 2.49 6.88
N GLY A 72 -7.80 2.47 5.70
CA GLY A 72 -7.07 2.39 4.42
C GLY A 72 -6.08 3.55 4.25
N LEU A 73 -6.49 4.77 4.59
CA LEU A 73 -5.63 5.95 4.56
C LEU A 73 -4.43 5.81 5.51
N ALA A 74 -4.67 5.39 6.75
CA ALA A 74 -3.62 5.16 7.73
C ALA A 74 -2.63 4.08 7.27
N LEU A 75 -3.12 3.00 6.67
CA LEU A 75 -2.30 1.94 6.10
C LEU A 75 -1.41 2.44 4.95
N MET A 76 -1.95 3.23 4.02
CA MET A 76 -1.16 3.81 2.93
C MET A 76 -0.02 4.69 3.46
N ILE A 77 -0.30 5.53 4.47
CA ILE A 77 0.72 6.36 5.11
C ILE A 77 1.79 5.50 5.78
N ALA A 78 1.39 4.47 6.53
CA ALA A 78 2.31 3.55 7.19
C ALA A 78 3.21 2.82 6.17
N ILE A 79 2.65 2.35 5.04
CA ILE A 79 3.40 1.75 3.94
C ILE A 79 4.44 2.72 3.40
N ILE A 80 4.08 3.99 3.15
CA ILE A 80 5.00 5.02 2.65
C ILE A 80 6.17 5.20 3.62
N VAL A 81 5.88 5.44 4.90
CA VAL A 81 6.90 5.70 5.92
C VAL A 81 7.86 4.51 6.05
N LEU A 82 7.32 3.29 6.18
CA LEU A 82 8.15 2.09 6.30
C LEU A 82 8.95 1.80 5.03
N THR A 83 8.40 2.07 3.85
CA THR A 83 9.12 1.89 2.58
C THR A 83 10.24 2.93 2.44
N VAL A 84 10.05 4.17 2.90
CA VAL A 84 11.11 5.19 2.97
C VAL A 84 12.21 4.76 3.94
N MET A 85 11.85 4.24 5.11
CA MET A 85 12.82 3.68 6.07
C MET A 85 13.63 2.55 5.42
N ASN A 86 12.96 1.62 4.74
CA ASN A 86 13.62 0.56 3.98
C ASN A 86 14.55 1.12 2.90
N GLN A 87 14.15 2.18 2.18
CA GLN A 87 15.01 2.83 1.19
C GLN A 87 16.33 3.33 1.81
N SER A 88 16.27 3.88 3.02
CA SER A 88 17.45 4.29 3.78
C SER A 88 18.32 3.09 4.16
N LYS A 89 17.72 2.00 4.66
CA LYS A 89 18.44 0.77 5.02
C LYS A 89 19.12 0.11 3.81
N ILE A 90 18.45 0.06 2.66
CA ILE A 90 19.00 -0.49 1.42
C ILE A 90 20.21 0.33 0.93
N LYS A 91 20.25 1.65 1.16
CA LYS A 91 21.43 2.47 0.86
C LYS A 91 22.60 2.16 1.78
N LYS A 92 22.31 1.85 3.05
CA LYS A 92 23.30 1.52 4.08
C LYS A 92 23.71 0.05 4.15
N ALA A 93 23.19 -0.80 3.26
CA ALA A 93 23.40 -2.25 3.32
C ALA A 93 22.96 -2.90 4.62
N LEU A 94 21.85 -2.41 5.20
CA LEU A 94 21.25 -2.97 6.40
C LEU A 94 20.03 -3.81 6.05
N GLU A 95 19.68 -4.73 6.96
CA GLU A 95 18.51 -5.59 6.85
C GLU A 95 17.21 -4.79 6.65
N VAL A 96 16.43 -5.20 5.65
CA VAL A 96 15.22 -4.51 5.20
C VAL A 96 13.99 -5.11 5.92
N SER A 97 13.07 -4.27 6.39
CA SER A 97 11.84 -4.78 7.02
C SER A 97 10.86 -5.32 5.97
N TYR A 98 10.22 -6.46 6.25
CA TYR A 98 9.13 -6.98 5.42
C TYR A 98 7.78 -6.30 5.68
N MET A 99 7.66 -5.56 6.77
CA MET A 99 6.41 -4.94 7.24
C MET A 99 5.67 -4.10 6.17
N PRO A 100 6.31 -3.20 5.39
CA PRO A 100 5.58 -2.43 4.39
C PRO A 100 4.91 -3.31 3.32
N TYR A 101 5.50 -4.46 2.99
CA TYR A 101 4.93 -5.36 1.98
C TYR A 101 3.76 -6.17 2.55
N TYR A 102 3.83 -6.60 3.82
CA TYR A 102 2.69 -7.23 4.51
C TYR A 102 1.50 -6.27 4.67
N LEU A 103 1.76 -5.01 5.03
CA LEU A 103 0.73 -3.99 5.06
C LEU A 103 0.14 -3.74 3.67
N GLY A 104 0.98 -3.74 2.62
CA GLY A 104 0.54 -3.67 1.24
C GLY A 104 -0.43 -4.81 0.86
N PHE A 105 -0.11 -6.05 1.24
CA PHE A 105 -1.02 -7.18 1.06
C PHE A 105 -2.33 -7.02 1.81
N ALA A 106 -2.26 -6.64 3.09
CA ALA A 106 -3.46 -6.42 3.91
C ALA A 106 -4.36 -5.34 3.29
N LEU A 107 -3.78 -4.23 2.82
CA LEU A 107 -4.51 -3.16 2.15
C LEU A 107 -5.16 -3.63 0.84
N SER A 108 -4.43 -4.36 -0.01
CA SER A 108 -4.99 -4.89 -1.26
C SER A 108 -6.13 -5.89 -1.00
N LEU A 109 -5.99 -6.76 -0.01
CA LEU A 109 -7.06 -7.68 0.38
C LEU A 109 -8.29 -6.94 0.91
N LEU A 110 -8.09 -5.94 1.77
CA LEU A 110 -9.17 -5.09 2.29
C LEU A 110 -9.96 -4.43 1.15
N ASN A 111 -9.25 -3.91 0.15
CA ASN A 111 -9.87 -3.27 -1.01
C ASN A 111 -10.63 -4.27 -1.89
N ILE A 112 -10.08 -5.47 -2.10
CA ILE A 112 -10.76 -6.54 -2.85
C ILE A 112 -12.06 -6.93 -2.15
N ILE A 113 -12.00 -7.20 -0.84
CA ILE A 113 -13.19 -7.55 -0.04
C ILE A 113 -14.22 -6.42 -0.12
N SER A 114 -13.79 -5.17 0.05
CA SER A 114 -14.69 -4.00 -0.02
C SER A 114 -15.35 -3.86 -1.39
N THR A 115 -14.61 -4.12 -2.48
CA THR A 115 -15.14 -4.08 -3.85
C THR A 115 -16.17 -5.19 -4.09
N LEU A 116 -15.95 -6.38 -3.54
CA LEU A 116 -16.88 -7.51 -3.66
C LEU A 116 -18.18 -7.31 -2.85
N LEU A 117 -18.12 -6.57 -1.74
CA LEU A 117 -19.27 -6.29 -0.89
C LEU A 117 -20.11 -5.09 -1.34
N THR A 118 -19.60 -4.28 -2.27
CA THR A 118 -20.26 -3.05 -2.74
C THR A 118 -20.60 -3.18 -4.22
N THR A 119 -19.95 -2.41 -5.09
CA THR A 119 -20.14 -2.44 -6.53
C THR A 119 -18.92 -3.06 -7.20
N PRO A 120 -19.05 -4.21 -7.88
CA PRO A 120 -17.94 -4.84 -8.58
C PRO A 120 -17.33 -3.89 -9.62
N SER A 121 -16.02 -3.67 -9.53
CA SER A 121 -15.26 -2.87 -10.49
C SER A 121 -14.12 -3.71 -11.06
N ILE A 122 -14.22 -4.06 -12.36
CA ILE A 122 -13.17 -4.82 -13.06
C ILE A 122 -11.86 -4.04 -13.06
N ILE A 123 -11.92 -2.73 -13.33
CA ILE A 123 -10.74 -1.85 -13.31
C ILE A 123 -10.15 -1.80 -11.91
N GLY A 124 -10.99 -1.66 -10.87
CA GLY A 124 -10.56 -1.67 -9.48
C GLY A 124 -9.85 -2.98 -9.12
N ALA A 125 -10.41 -4.13 -9.50
CA ALA A 125 -9.82 -5.43 -9.27
C ALA A 125 -8.45 -5.59 -9.96
N ILE A 126 -8.31 -5.15 -11.22
CA ILE A 126 -7.03 -5.17 -11.95
C ILE A 126 -5.98 -4.33 -11.23
N ILE A 127 -6.35 -3.13 -10.77
CA ILE A 127 -5.43 -2.26 -10.01
C ILE A 127 -4.95 -2.95 -8.73
N GLN A 128 -5.86 -3.59 -7.97
CA GLN A 128 -5.48 -4.31 -6.76
C GLN A 128 -4.56 -5.51 -7.05
N LEU A 129 -4.77 -6.23 -8.15
CA LEU A 129 -3.90 -7.35 -8.56
C LEU A 129 -2.49 -6.86 -8.96
N LEU A 130 -2.41 -5.72 -9.66
CA LEU A 130 -1.13 -5.10 -10.01
C LEU A 130 -0.36 -4.67 -8.75
N LEU A 131 -1.05 -4.04 -7.78
CA LEU A 131 -0.46 -3.67 -6.50
C LEU A 131 0.02 -4.90 -5.71
N LEU A 132 -0.80 -5.95 -5.65
CA LEU A 132 -0.46 -7.20 -4.97
C LEU A 132 0.79 -7.85 -5.59
N THR A 133 0.88 -7.86 -6.92
CA THR A 133 2.06 -8.35 -7.64
C THR A 133 3.30 -7.51 -7.34
N LEU A 134 3.16 -6.18 -7.28
CA LEU A 134 4.24 -5.27 -6.92
C LEU A 134 4.76 -5.53 -5.49
N TYR A 135 3.85 -5.68 -4.52
CA TYR A 135 4.22 -6.00 -3.13
C TYR A 135 4.89 -7.37 -3.02
N PHE A 136 4.39 -8.37 -3.74
CA PHE A 136 5.00 -9.70 -3.80
C PHE A 136 6.42 -9.66 -4.38
N PHE A 137 6.60 -8.93 -5.47
CA PHE A 137 7.91 -8.78 -6.09
C PHE A 137 8.91 -8.06 -5.18
N ALA A 138 8.49 -7.00 -4.48
CA ALA A 138 9.31 -6.28 -3.52
C ALA A 138 9.67 -7.17 -2.31
N TYR A 139 8.70 -7.94 -1.80
CA TYR A 139 8.91 -8.89 -0.71
C TYR A 139 9.95 -9.96 -1.07
N GLN A 140 9.80 -10.61 -2.23
CA GLN A 140 10.75 -11.65 -2.66
C GLN A 140 12.18 -11.10 -2.74
N LYS A 141 12.34 -9.88 -3.24
CA LYS A 141 13.66 -9.22 -3.33
C LYS A 141 14.22 -8.82 -1.98
N ALA A 142 13.39 -8.32 -1.07
CA ALA A 142 13.81 -8.06 0.30
C ALA A 142 14.28 -9.35 0.97
N ARG A 143 13.56 -10.46 0.77
CA ARG A 143 13.92 -11.78 1.32
C ARG A 143 15.24 -12.28 0.77
N THR A 144 15.44 -12.21 -0.55
CA THR A 144 16.73 -12.58 -1.17
C THR A 144 17.88 -11.70 -0.67
N LEU A 145 17.64 -10.43 -0.38
CA LEU A 145 18.68 -9.51 0.10
C LEU A 145 19.05 -9.79 1.57
N ASN A 146 18.06 -9.97 2.45
CA ASN A 146 18.32 -10.23 3.87
C ASN A 146 18.94 -11.61 4.11
N ASN A 147 18.52 -12.63 3.34
CA ASN A 147 19.09 -13.98 3.49
C ASN A 147 20.55 -14.07 3.04
N LYS A 148 20.98 -13.19 2.11
CA LYS A 148 22.39 -13.10 1.71
C LYS A 148 23.30 -12.73 2.88
N ASP A 149 22.86 -11.78 3.69
CA ASP A 149 23.68 -11.27 4.80
C ASP A 149 23.84 -12.38 5.88
N GLN A 150 22.83 -13.25 6.05
CA GLN A 150 22.92 -14.43 6.93
C GLN A 150 23.88 -15.51 6.42
N ASP A 151 23.95 -15.74 5.11
CA ASP A 151 24.86 -16.73 4.52
C ASP A 151 26.33 -16.28 4.60
N LEU A 152 26.60 -14.96 4.49
CA LEU A 152 27.95 -14.40 4.62
C LEU A 152 28.44 -14.34 6.08
N GLU A 153 27.55 -14.05 7.03
CA GLU A 153 27.88 -14.08 8.47
C GLU A 153 28.22 -15.50 8.96
N GLN A 154 27.66 -16.54 8.34
CA GLN A 154 27.97 -17.94 8.67
C GLN A 154 29.28 -18.45 8.04
N GLU A 155 29.70 -17.94 6.89
CA GLU A 155 31.00 -18.29 6.28
C GLU A 155 32.19 -17.66 7.03
N ASP A 156 32.04 -16.44 7.55
CA ASP A 156 33.11 -15.80 8.35
C ASP A 156 33.30 -16.48 9.73
N ASP A 157 32.24 -17.02 10.34
CA ASP A 157 32.34 -17.72 11.64
C ASP A 157 32.94 -19.14 11.52
N GLN A 158 32.83 -19.77 10.34
CA GLN A 158 33.42 -21.09 10.06
C GLN A 158 34.88 -21.05 9.61
N THR A 159 35.46 -19.87 9.36
CA THR A 159 36.86 -19.72 8.95
C THR A 159 37.80 -19.36 10.11
N ILE A 160 37.29 -19.30 11.35
CA ILE A 160 38.04 -18.96 12.57
C ILE A 160 38.28 -20.18 13.49
N GLU A 161 37.73 -21.36 13.19
CA GLU A 161 38.11 -22.64 13.85
C GLU A 161 39.25 -23.39 13.14
#